data_AF-A0A1R1CVY9-F1
#
_entry.id   AF-A0A1R1CVY9-F1
#
_cell.length_a   1.000
_cell.length_b   1.000
_cell.length_c   1.000
_cell.angle_alpha   90.00
_cell.angle_beta   90.00
_cell.angle_gamma   90.00
#
_symmetry.space_group_name_H-M   'P 1'
#
loop_
_entity.id
_entity.type
_entity.pdbx_description
1 polymer ?
#
loop_
_entity_poly.entity_id
_entity_poly.type
_entity_poly.pdbx_seq_one_letter_code
_entity_poly.pdbx_strand_id
1 'polypeptide(L)'
;MRGLATALKYVLRGIVFIIYMPIHLALRILEFIWLRLIVPPLGWVWERILAPVFEFLYCYLFRPLWRYLLYYPLRWAAKHLLLPLCRFLWKFILYPILYYGIYYPLYFLWKYVFRWLYYEVFIPVLRYCAIATKWLLHLLGLLWRNAVYYPFRFLWMKLIYPPIRWVNKEMITPVLHWIKDIFR
;
A
#
# COMPACT_ATOMS: atom_id res chain seq x y z
N MET A 1 35.61 -6.23 -68.36
CA MET A 1 34.83 -5.16 -67.70
C MET A 1 35.08 -5.04 -66.19
N ARG A 2 35.15 -6.13 -65.41
CA ARG A 2 35.39 -6.05 -63.94
C ARG A 2 36.68 -5.31 -63.56
N GLY A 3 37.80 -5.56 -64.24
CA GLY A 3 39.09 -4.90 -63.92
C GLY A 3 39.10 -3.37 -64.08
N LEU A 4 38.40 -2.85 -65.09
CA LEU A 4 38.26 -1.39 -65.31
C LEU A 4 37.42 -0.73 -64.20
N ALA A 5 36.35 -1.39 -63.76
CA ALA A 5 35.53 -0.89 -62.65
C ALA A 5 36.32 -0.83 -61.33
N THR A 6 37.18 -1.82 -61.07
CA THR A 6 38.05 -1.80 -59.89
C THR A 6 39.08 -0.68 -59.98
N ALA A 7 39.73 -0.51 -61.14
CA ALA A 7 40.71 0.56 -61.35
C ALA A 7 40.09 1.95 -61.15
N LEU A 8 38.90 2.20 -61.74
CA LEU A 8 38.18 3.47 -61.58
C LEU A 8 37.82 3.75 -60.11
N LYS A 9 37.41 2.71 -59.36
CA LYS A 9 37.10 2.84 -57.92
C LYS A 9 38.33 3.22 -57.09
N TYR A 10 39.51 2.69 -57.42
CA TYR A 10 40.75 3.06 -56.74
C TYR A 10 41.19 4.48 -57.07
N VAL A 11 41.07 4.92 -58.33
CA VAL A 11 41.36 6.30 -58.73
C VAL A 11 40.43 7.28 -58.02
N LEU A 12 39.12 6.99 -57.98
CA LEU A 12 38.14 7.83 -57.29
C LEU A 12 38.44 7.91 -55.79
N ARG A 13 38.81 6.79 -55.14
CA ARG A 13 39.24 6.79 -53.73
C ARG A 13 40.50 7.62 -53.51
N GLY A 14 41.46 7.59 -54.44
CA GLY A 14 42.65 8.42 -54.40
C GLY A 14 42.31 9.91 -54.44
N ILE A 15 41.45 10.32 -55.38
CA ILE A 15 41.01 11.73 -55.52
C ILE A 15 40.24 12.18 -54.27
N VAL A 16 39.28 11.38 -53.80
CA VAL A 16 38.53 11.68 -52.58
C VAL A 16 39.47 11.77 -51.37
N PHE A 17 40.45 10.88 -51.27
CA PHE A 17 41.44 10.93 -50.18
C PHE A 17 42.29 12.22 -50.25
N ILE A 18 42.77 12.61 -51.42
CA ILE A 18 43.58 13.83 -51.62
C ILE A 18 42.80 15.08 -51.21
N ILE A 19 41.48 15.12 -51.47
CA ILE A 19 40.63 16.27 -51.10
C ILE A 19 40.21 16.20 -49.63
N TYR A 20 39.81 15.02 -49.13
CA TYR A 20 39.30 14.84 -47.78
C TYR A 20 40.39 14.94 -46.71
N MET A 21 41.56 14.35 -46.96
CA MET A 21 42.65 14.26 -46.00
C MET A 21 43.12 15.63 -45.47
N PRO A 22 43.37 16.68 -46.30
CA PRO A 22 43.77 17.99 -45.79
C PRO A 22 42.66 18.68 -44.96
N ILE A 23 41.39 18.52 -45.33
CA ILE A 23 40.26 19.06 -44.57
C ILE A 23 40.16 18.37 -43.22
N HIS A 24 40.22 17.04 -43.20
CA HIS A 24 40.19 16.26 -41.97
C HIS A 24 41.35 16.60 -41.05
N LEU A 25 42.55 16.76 -41.61
CA LEU A 25 43.76 17.12 -40.87
C LEU A 25 43.65 18.55 -40.30
N ALA A 26 43.12 19.51 -41.07
CA ALA A 26 42.86 20.87 -40.59
C ALA A 26 41.87 20.89 -39.42
N LEU A 27 40.77 20.14 -39.51
CA LEU A 27 39.79 20.01 -38.42
C LEU A 27 40.41 19.37 -37.17
N ARG A 28 41.24 18.33 -37.34
CA ARG A 28 41.93 17.69 -36.22
C ARG A 28 42.94 18.61 -35.54
N ILE A 29 43.66 19.42 -36.30
CA ILE A 29 44.56 20.43 -35.74
C ILE A 29 43.76 21.50 -34.98
N LEU A 30 42.64 21.96 -35.55
CA LEU A 30 41.77 22.94 -34.89
C LEU A 30 41.18 22.38 -33.58
N GLU A 31 40.69 21.14 -33.60
CA GLU A 31 40.19 20.44 -32.41
C GLU A 31 41.29 20.30 -31.34
N PHE A 32 42.51 19.94 -31.75
CA PHE A 32 43.65 19.85 -30.86
C PHE A 32 43.97 21.21 -30.21
N ILE A 33 44.04 22.28 -31.01
CA ILE A 33 44.30 23.64 -30.52
C ILE A 33 43.17 24.05 -29.56
N TRP A 34 41.92 23.82 -29.92
CA TRP A 34 40.79 24.19 -29.09
C TRP A 34 40.83 23.47 -27.73
N LEU A 35 40.86 22.14 -27.74
CA LEU A 35 40.73 21.32 -26.54
C LEU A 35 41.98 21.34 -25.66
N ARG A 36 43.18 21.41 -26.25
CA ARG A 36 44.43 21.36 -25.48
C ARG A 36 45.04 22.72 -25.20
N LEU A 37 44.85 23.70 -26.08
CA LEU A 37 45.48 25.00 -25.93
C LEU A 37 44.52 26.05 -25.34
N ILE A 38 43.26 26.08 -25.77
CA ILE A 38 42.33 27.16 -25.40
C ILE A 38 41.49 26.79 -24.18
N VAL A 39 40.92 25.59 -24.15
CA VAL A 39 40.02 25.18 -23.06
C VAL A 39 40.72 25.15 -21.69
N PRO A 40 41.95 24.59 -21.52
CA PRO A 40 42.58 24.52 -20.21
C PRO A 40 42.86 25.88 -19.56
N PRO A 41 43.46 26.88 -20.22
CA PRO A 41 43.65 28.19 -19.60
C PRO A 41 42.32 28.90 -19.34
N LEU A 42 41.32 28.73 -20.21
CA LEU A 42 40.01 29.36 -20.04
C LEU A 42 39.24 28.72 -18.87
N GLY A 43 39.34 27.40 -18.70
CA GLY A 43 38.84 26.68 -17.53
C GLY A 43 39.56 27.10 -16.26
N TRP A 44 40.89 27.26 -16.31
CA TRP A 44 41.66 27.78 -15.17
C TRP A 44 41.23 29.20 -14.78
N VAL A 45 41.03 30.10 -15.75
CA VAL A 45 40.51 31.46 -15.50
C VAL A 45 39.10 31.40 -14.92
N TRP A 46 38.25 30.52 -15.45
CA TRP A 46 36.89 30.34 -14.95
C TRP A 46 36.92 29.91 -13.48
N GLU A 47 37.64 28.84 -13.15
CA GLU A 47 37.68 28.27 -11.81
C GLU A 47 38.38 29.17 -10.79
N ARG A 48 39.46 29.86 -11.19
CA ARG A 48 40.27 30.67 -10.27
C ARG A 48 39.78 32.09 -10.09
N ILE A 49 39.12 32.66 -11.09
CA ILE A 49 38.75 34.08 -11.08
C ILE A 49 37.23 34.22 -11.14
N LEU A 50 36.57 33.68 -12.16
CA LEU A 50 35.15 33.95 -12.37
C LEU A 50 34.26 33.23 -11.35
N ALA A 51 34.50 31.95 -11.08
CA ALA A 51 33.74 31.17 -10.12
C ALA A 51 33.70 31.79 -8.71
N PRO A 52 34.84 32.16 -8.08
CA PRO A 52 34.79 32.80 -6.76
C PRO A 52 34.14 34.19 -6.80
N VAL A 53 34.28 34.94 -7.89
CA VAL A 53 33.58 36.23 -8.05
C VAL A 53 32.07 36.02 -8.14
N PHE A 54 31.61 35.02 -8.90
CA PHE A 54 30.19 34.68 -8.98
C PHE A 54 29.65 34.15 -7.67
N GLU A 55 30.40 33.31 -6.96
CA GLU A 55 30.01 32.81 -5.64
C GLU A 55 29.91 33.95 -4.63
N PHE A 56 30.85 34.90 -4.67
CA PHE A 56 30.80 36.12 -3.87
C PHE A 56 29.56 36.95 -4.21
N LEU A 57 29.32 37.27 -5.49
CA LEU A 57 28.14 38.02 -5.92
C LEU A 57 26.85 37.30 -5.53
N TYR A 58 26.80 35.98 -5.66
CA TYR A 58 25.64 35.18 -5.29
C TYR A 58 25.38 35.24 -3.79
N CYS A 59 26.40 35.00 -2.97
CA CYS A 59 26.27 34.97 -1.52
C CYS A 59 25.96 36.35 -0.92
N TYR A 60 26.62 37.41 -1.41
CA TYR A 60 26.55 38.74 -0.82
C TYR A 60 25.51 39.66 -1.47
N LEU A 61 25.14 39.44 -2.72
CA LEU A 61 24.20 40.31 -3.43
C LEU A 61 22.88 39.59 -3.69
N PHE A 62 22.91 38.50 -4.47
CA PHE A 62 21.67 37.85 -4.91
C PHE A 62 20.92 37.16 -3.78
N ARG A 63 21.60 36.43 -2.91
CA ARG A 63 20.97 35.71 -1.78
C ARG A 63 20.24 36.65 -0.80
N PRO A 64 20.84 37.74 -0.28
CA PRO A 64 20.12 38.66 0.58
C PRO A 64 19.01 39.39 -0.18
N LEU A 65 19.26 39.85 -1.41
CA LEU A 65 18.21 40.50 -2.22
C LEU A 65 17.01 39.56 -2.41
N TRP A 66 17.23 38.30 -2.76
CA TRP A 66 16.16 37.31 -2.89
C TRP A 66 15.38 37.12 -1.59
N ARG A 67 16.10 37.05 -0.46
CA ARG A 67 15.47 36.86 0.85
C ARG A 67 14.63 38.07 1.25
N TYR A 68 15.15 39.28 1.10
CA TYR A 68 14.48 40.53 1.47
C TYR A 68 13.37 40.94 0.51
N LEU A 69 13.59 40.77 -0.79
CA LEU A 69 12.66 41.24 -1.82
C LEU A 69 11.53 40.25 -2.08
N LEU A 70 11.74 38.94 -1.91
CA LEU A 70 10.72 37.93 -2.20
C LEU A 70 10.29 37.17 -0.96
N TYR A 71 11.22 36.57 -0.23
CA TYR A 71 10.86 35.64 0.85
C TYR A 71 10.14 36.33 2.02
N TYR A 72 10.66 37.44 2.52
CA TYR A 72 10.02 38.17 3.62
C TYR A 72 8.63 38.72 3.27
N PRO A 73 8.42 39.43 2.15
CA PRO A 73 7.09 39.93 1.80
C PRO A 73 6.12 38.80 1.50
N LEU A 74 6.56 37.71 0.86
CA LEU A 74 5.70 36.55 0.63
C LEU A 74 5.29 35.88 1.95
N ARG A 75 6.24 35.70 2.88
CA ARG A 75 5.95 35.16 4.21
C ARG A 75 5.01 36.07 4.99
N TRP A 76 5.22 37.38 4.91
CA TRP A 76 4.33 38.37 5.52
C TRP A 76 2.93 38.29 4.92
N ALA A 77 2.80 38.29 3.59
CA ALA A 77 1.52 38.17 2.89
C ALA A 77 0.81 36.85 3.24
N ALA A 78 1.54 35.73 3.30
CA ALA A 78 0.97 34.46 3.72
C ALA A 78 0.43 34.52 5.16
N LYS A 79 1.21 35.10 6.08
CA LYS A 79 0.82 35.17 7.49
C LYS A 79 -0.32 36.15 7.75
N HIS A 80 -0.31 37.31 7.11
CA HIS A 80 -1.22 38.42 7.41
C HIS A 80 -2.41 38.51 6.46
N LEU A 81 -2.34 37.95 5.26
CA LEU A 81 -3.44 37.98 4.29
C LEU A 81 -4.03 36.59 4.09
N LEU A 82 -3.21 35.60 3.68
CA LEU A 82 -3.73 34.27 3.34
C LEU A 82 -4.28 33.53 4.55
N LEU A 83 -3.58 33.50 5.68
CA LEU A 83 -4.06 32.77 6.87
C LEU A 83 -5.38 33.34 7.42
N PRO A 84 -5.56 34.66 7.61
CA PRO A 84 -6.85 35.21 8.02
C PRO A 84 -7.95 34.94 7.02
N LEU A 85 -7.66 35.06 5.72
CA LEU A 85 -8.63 34.78 4.65
C LEU A 85 -9.06 33.31 4.68
N CYS A 86 -8.12 32.37 4.81
CA CYS A 86 -8.45 30.94 4.93
C CYS A 86 -9.29 30.67 6.19
N ARG A 87 -8.96 31.29 7.34
CA ARG A 87 -9.76 31.15 8.56
C ARG A 87 -11.16 31.73 8.40
N PHE A 88 -11.27 32.86 7.70
CA PHE A 88 -12.55 33.47 7.37
C PHE A 88 -13.39 32.55 6.47
N LEU A 89 -12.82 32.09 5.35
CA LEU A 89 -13.49 31.16 4.43
C LEU A 89 -13.93 29.88 5.15
N TRP A 90 -13.06 29.31 5.99
CA TRP A 90 -13.40 28.13 6.77
C TRP A 90 -14.58 28.39 7.71
N LYS A 91 -14.51 29.46 8.52
CA LYS A 91 -15.50 29.72 9.57
C LYS A 91 -16.86 30.16 9.01
N PHE A 92 -16.86 30.98 7.96
CA PHE A 92 -18.07 31.64 7.48
C PHE A 92 -18.69 30.97 6.25
N ILE A 93 -17.92 30.25 5.45
CA ILE A 93 -18.43 29.64 4.21
C ILE A 93 -18.41 28.13 4.34
N LEU A 94 -17.24 27.54 4.54
CA LEU A 94 -17.09 26.10 4.45
C LEU A 94 -17.76 25.38 5.63
N TYR A 95 -17.54 25.86 6.86
CA TYR A 95 -18.11 25.24 8.05
C TYR A 95 -19.65 25.23 8.03
N PRO A 96 -20.35 26.34 7.75
CA PRO A 96 -21.81 26.32 7.64
C PRO A 96 -22.31 25.39 6.53
N ILE A 97 -21.67 25.38 5.36
CA ILE A 97 -22.07 24.49 4.26
C ILE A 97 -21.91 23.02 4.66
N LEU A 98 -20.78 22.65 5.26
CA LEU A 98 -20.55 21.27 5.71
C LEU A 98 -21.50 20.89 6.85
N TYR A 99 -21.71 21.79 7.81
CA TYR A 99 -22.53 21.53 8.98
C TYR A 99 -24.02 21.42 8.61
N TYR A 100 -24.57 22.42 7.93
CA TYR A 100 -25.99 22.47 7.60
C TYR A 100 -26.34 21.69 6.34
N GLY A 101 -25.43 21.59 5.37
CA GLY A 101 -25.67 20.89 4.11
C GLY A 101 -25.47 19.38 4.19
N ILE A 102 -24.51 18.92 5.01
CA ILE A 102 -24.15 17.50 5.05
C ILE A 102 -24.42 16.89 6.42
N TYR A 103 -23.83 17.47 7.47
CA TYR A 103 -23.90 16.87 8.80
C TYR A 103 -25.33 16.86 9.36
N TYR A 104 -26.04 17.98 9.29
CA TYR A 104 -27.38 18.10 9.87
C TYR A 104 -28.41 17.18 9.18
N PRO A 105 -28.49 17.09 7.83
CA PRO A 105 -29.37 16.14 7.17
C PRO A 105 -29.03 14.69 7.47
N LEU A 106 -27.74 14.36 7.56
CA LEU A 106 -27.30 13.01 7.89
C LEU A 106 -27.66 12.65 9.35
N TYR A 107 -27.46 13.58 10.28
CA TYR A 107 -27.87 13.43 11.67
C TYR A 107 -29.39 13.27 11.79
N PHE A 108 -30.16 14.06 11.03
CA PHE A 108 -31.62 13.94 10.97
C PHE A 108 -32.04 12.56 10.46
N LEU A 109 -31.46 12.10 9.34
CA LEU A 109 -31.74 10.80 8.76
C LEU A 109 -31.39 9.67 9.75
N TRP A 110 -30.25 9.77 10.43
CA TRP A 110 -29.89 8.83 11.50
C TRP A 110 -30.90 8.81 12.64
N LYS A 111 -31.24 9.98 13.18
CA LYS A 111 -32.09 10.11 14.36
C LYS A 111 -33.54 9.68 14.10
N TYR A 112 -34.09 9.98 12.93
CA TYR A 112 -35.51 9.76 12.64
C TYR A 112 -35.76 8.51 11.79
N VAL A 113 -34.89 8.20 10.82
CA VAL A 113 -35.08 7.05 9.93
C VAL A 113 -34.39 5.83 10.51
N PHE A 114 -33.06 5.87 10.66
CA PHE A 114 -32.31 4.67 11.05
C PHE A 114 -32.57 4.25 12.48
N ARG A 115 -32.65 5.19 13.41
CA ARG A 115 -32.96 4.87 14.81
C ARG A 115 -34.35 4.24 14.95
N TRP A 116 -35.36 4.82 14.30
CA TRP A 116 -36.71 4.25 14.31
C TRP A 116 -36.72 2.84 13.70
N LEU A 117 -36.11 2.67 12.53
CA LEU A 117 -36.02 1.37 11.86
C LEU A 117 -35.26 0.34 12.71
N TYR A 118 -34.21 0.76 13.41
CA TYR A 118 -33.49 -0.10 14.34
C TYR A 118 -34.35 -0.60 15.49
N TYR A 119 -35.03 0.31 16.20
CA TYR A 119 -35.81 -0.06 17.37
C TYR A 119 -37.12 -0.77 17.04
N GLU A 120 -37.83 -0.33 15.99
CA GLU A 120 -39.15 -0.85 15.65
C GLU A 120 -39.12 -2.05 14.70
N VAL A 121 -38.09 -2.16 13.85
CA VAL A 121 -38.01 -3.25 12.86
C VAL A 121 -36.93 -4.25 13.23
N PHE A 122 -35.67 -3.81 13.35
CA PHE A 122 -34.57 -4.74 13.56
C PHE A 122 -34.64 -5.48 14.90
N ILE A 123 -34.91 -4.77 16.00
CA ILE A 123 -34.97 -5.43 17.32
C ILE A 123 -36.09 -6.48 17.37
N PRO A 124 -37.34 -6.22 16.95
CA PRO A 124 -38.37 -7.24 16.93
C PRO A 124 -38.02 -8.42 16.02
N VAL A 125 -37.53 -8.17 14.81
CA VAL A 125 -37.12 -9.23 13.88
C VAL A 125 -36.04 -10.11 14.51
N LEU A 126 -35.00 -9.51 15.10
CA LEU A 126 -33.94 -10.25 15.78
C LEU A 126 -34.47 -11.08 16.96
N ARG A 127 -35.44 -10.56 17.73
CA ARG A 127 -36.09 -11.32 18.81
C ARG A 127 -36.87 -12.52 18.27
N TYR A 128 -37.63 -12.36 17.21
CA TYR A 128 -38.35 -13.47 16.57
C TYR A 128 -37.39 -14.51 15.98
N CYS A 129 -36.32 -14.07 15.31
CA CYS A 129 -35.27 -14.97 14.84
C CYS A 129 -34.60 -15.74 15.99
N ALA A 130 -34.36 -15.09 17.14
CA ALA A 130 -33.81 -15.75 18.32
C ALA A 130 -34.78 -16.79 18.91
N ILE A 131 -36.09 -16.54 18.88
CA ILE A 131 -37.10 -17.53 19.30
C ILE A 131 -37.15 -18.70 18.30
N ALA A 132 -37.18 -18.41 17.00
CA ALA A 132 -37.21 -19.42 15.94
C ALA A 132 -35.99 -20.34 15.99
N THR A 133 -34.79 -19.78 16.20
CA THR A 133 -33.56 -20.56 16.34
C THR A 133 -33.57 -21.45 17.59
N LYS A 134 -34.07 -20.97 18.73
CA LYS A 134 -34.27 -21.81 19.93
C LYS A 134 -35.22 -22.98 19.66
N TRP A 135 -36.34 -22.73 18.98
CA TRP A 135 -37.28 -23.77 18.60
C TRP A 135 -36.67 -24.80 17.64
N LEU A 136 -35.95 -24.33 16.62
CA LEU A 136 -35.27 -25.19 15.66
C LEU A 136 -34.23 -26.08 16.35
N LEU A 137 -33.40 -25.51 17.23
CA LEU A 137 -32.42 -26.27 18.01
C LEU A 137 -33.09 -27.28 18.95
N HIS A 138 -34.22 -26.92 19.56
CA HIS A 138 -34.97 -27.84 20.40
C HIS A 138 -35.51 -29.04 19.60
N LEU A 139 -36.14 -28.79 18.46
CA LEU A 139 -36.63 -29.85 17.55
C LEU A 139 -35.49 -30.73 17.06
N LEU A 140 -34.37 -30.14 16.66
CA LEU A 140 -33.20 -30.87 16.21
C LEU A 140 -32.60 -31.72 17.34
N GLY A 141 -32.61 -31.22 18.58
CA GLY A 141 -32.21 -31.98 19.76
C GLY A 141 -33.15 -33.17 20.06
N LEU A 142 -34.47 -33.00 19.88
CA LEU A 142 -35.44 -34.10 20.02
C LEU A 142 -35.26 -35.15 18.93
N LEU A 143 -35.08 -34.72 17.67
CA LEU A 143 -34.79 -35.61 16.56
C LEU A 143 -33.50 -36.40 16.79
N TRP A 144 -32.43 -35.74 17.25
CA TRP A 144 -31.18 -36.42 17.59
C TRP A 144 -31.37 -37.48 18.68
N ARG A 145 -32.12 -37.13 19.74
CA ARG A 145 -32.42 -38.08 20.82
C ARG A 145 -33.17 -39.32 20.30
N ASN A 146 -34.19 -39.10 19.48
CA ASN A 146 -35.05 -40.18 18.98
C ASN A 146 -34.40 -41.02 17.87
N ALA A 147 -33.70 -40.37 16.93
CA ALA A 147 -33.12 -41.03 15.77
C ALA A 147 -31.77 -41.69 16.07
N VAL A 148 -30.97 -41.14 16.99
CA VAL A 148 -29.60 -41.61 17.23
C VAL A 148 -29.45 -42.15 18.64
N TYR A 149 -29.77 -41.36 19.66
CA TYR A 149 -29.45 -41.73 21.05
C TYR A 149 -30.23 -42.94 21.55
N TYR A 150 -31.55 -42.97 21.39
CA TYR A 150 -32.37 -44.10 21.83
C TYR A 150 -32.04 -45.43 21.13
N PRO A 151 -31.92 -45.51 19.78
CA PRO A 151 -31.55 -46.76 19.13
C PRO A 151 -30.14 -47.20 19.49
N PHE A 152 -29.19 -46.27 19.59
CA PHE A 152 -27.83 -46.60 20.03
C PHE A 152 -27.80 -47.11 21.48
N ARG A 153 -28.53 -46.46 22.39
CA ARG A 153 -28.67 -46.92 23.78
C ARG A 153 -29.34 -48.28 23.86
N PHE A 154 -30.35 -48.53 23.03
CA PHE A 154 -31.02 -49.83 22.96
C PHE A 154 -30.06 -50.92 22.50
N LEU A 155 -29.32 -50.70 21.41
CA LEU A 155 -28.28 -51.61 20.92
C LEU A 155 -27.20 -51.85 21.97
N TRP A 156 -26.76 -50.79 22.66
CA TRP A 156 -25.79 -50.92 23.74
C TRP A 156 -26.33 -51.80 24.87
N MET A 157 -27.54 -51.52 25.38
CA MET A 157 -28.13 -52.25 26.50
C MET A 157 -28.50 -53.69 26.17
N LYS A 158 -28.89 -53.99 24.93
CA LYS A 158 -29.32 -55.32 24.52
C LYS A 158 -28.19 -56.19 23.97
N LEU A 159 -27.23 -55.60 23.26
CA LEU A 159 -26.27 -56.34 22.44
C LEU A 159 -24.86 -56.32 23.06
N ILE A 160 -24.42 -55.17 23.57
CA ILE A 160 -23.05 -54.96 24.02
C ILE A 160 -22.91 -55.08 25.54
N TYR A 161 -23.86 -54.55 26.31
CA TYR A 161 -23.80 -54.53 27.77
C TYR A 161 -23.88 -55.93 28.41
N PRO A 162 -24.77 -56.86 27.98
CA PRO A 162 -24.83 -58.20 28.55
C PRO A 162 -23.53 -59.00 28.43
N PRO A 163 -22.85 -59.08 27.26
CA PRO A 163 -21.59 -59.81 27.16
C PRO A 163 -20.47 -59.15 27.95
N ILE A 164 -20.37 -57.81 27.95
CA ILE A 164 -19.37 -57.10 28.78
C ILE A 164 -19.60 -57.38 30.26
N ARG A 165 -20.85 -57.33 30.72
CA ARG A 165 -21.21 -57.62 32.12
C ARG A 165 -20.89 -59.06 32.47
N TRP A 166 -21.15 -60.00 31.57
CA TRP A 166 -20.83 -61.42 31.75
C TRP A 166 -19.32 -61.65 31.84
N VAL A 167 -18.53 -61.12 30.90
CA VAL A 167 -17.05 -61.20 30.93
C VAL A 167 -16.49 -60.59 32.21
N ASN A 168 -17.01 -59.44 32.62
CA ASN A 168 -16.55 -58.81 33.85
C ASN A 168 -16.87 -59.71 35.05
N LYS A 169 -18.10 -60.23 35.15
CA LYS A 169 -18.54 -61.06 36.27
C LYS A 169 -17.82 -62.41 36.33
N GLU A 170 -17.67 -63.10 35.19
CA GLU A 170 -17.16 -64.49 35.14
C GLU A 170 -15.66 -64.60 34.89
N MET A 171 -15.03 -63.62 34.25
CA MET A 171 -13.58 -63.68 33.98
C MET A 171 -12.83 -62.72 34.88
N ILE A 172 -13.18 -61.44 34.85
CA ILE A 172 -12.39 -60.38 35.51
C ILE A 172 -12.55 -60.46 37.04
N THR A 173 -13.77 -60.57 37.53
CA THR A 173 -14.06 -60.55 38.97
C THR A 173 -13.41 -61.72 39.73
N PRO A 174 -13.51 -62.99 39.28
CA PRO A 174 -12.87 -64.10 39.96
C PRO A 174 -11.34 -64.07 39.84
N VAL A 175 -10.79 -63.67 38.68
CA VAL A 175 -9.33 -63.49 38.54
C VAL A 175 -8.82 -62.43 39.51
N LEU A 176 -9.53 -61.31 39.67
CA LEU A 176 -9.18 -60.28 40.66
C LEU A 176 -9.25 -60.80 42.10
N HIS A 177 -10.23 -61.64 42.44
CA HIS A 177 -10.31 -62.26 43.77
C HIS A 177 -9.18 -63.25 44.00
N TRP A 178 -8.89 -64.13 43.04
CA TRP A 178 -7.80 -65.10 43.12
C TRP A 178 -6.44 -64.42 43.27
N ILE A 179 -6.16 -63.36 42.49
CA ILE A 179 -4.94 -62.56 42.64
C ILE A 179 -4.89 -61.94 44.04
N LYS A 180 -6.01 -61.38 44.52
CA LYS A 180 -6.07 -60.77 45.85
C LYS A 180 -5.79 -61.77 46.97
N ASP A 181 -6.22 -63.03 46.81
CA ASP A 181 -5.97 -64.09 47.80
C ASP A 181 -4.52 -64.61 47.77
N ILE A 182 -3.83 -64.57 46.63
CA ILE A 182 -2.41 -64.97 46.52
C ILE A 182 -1.45 -63.95 47.14
N PHE A 183 -1.77 -62.67 47.01
CA PHE A 183 -0.91 -61.59 47.51
C PHE A 183 -1.21 -61.18 48.96
N ARG A 184 -1.98 -62.00 49.69
CA ARG A 184 -2.34 -61.77 51.09
C ARG A 184 -1.70 -62.81 51.99
#